data_AF-A0A5E7Y5N8-F1
#
_entry.id   AF-A0A5E7Y5N8-F1
#
_cell.length_a   1.000
_cell.length_b   1.000
_cell.length_c   1.000
_cell.angle_alpha   90.00
_cell.angle_beta   90.00
_cell.angle_gamma   90.00
#
_symmetry.space_group_name_H-M   'P 1'
#
loop_
_entity.id
_entity.type
_entity.pdbx_description
1 polymer ?
#
loop_
_entity_poly.entity_id
_entity_poly.type
_entity_poly.pdbx_seq_one_letter_code
_entity_poly.pdbx_strand_id
1 'polypeptide(L)'
;MPRNKSAIAALQKLEADRKALDTRQRQLEAEAARELGEIILGSGLETFSKKGLRQVAEALGKLGEAAATQRLAEAASDRNAKPSLQAR
;
A
#
# COMPACT_ATOMS: atom_id res chain seq x y z
N MET A 1 41.10 -15.53 15.12
CA MET A 1 40.22 -14.95 14.07
C MET A 1 39.22 -13.99 14.71
N PRO A 2 39.31 -12.66 14.50
CA PRO A 2 38.49 -11.68 15.21
C PRO A 2 37.12 -11.52 14.52
N ARG A 3 36.14 -12.32 14.94
CA ARG A 3 34.76 -12.33 14.40
C ARG A 3 33.93 -11.07 14.72
N ASN A 4 34.40 -10.23 15.65
CA ASN A 4 33.63 -9.07 16.11
C ASN A 4 33.71 -7.87 15.14
N LYS A 5 34.76 -7.78 14.30
CA LYS A 5 34.89 -6.72 13.30
C LYS A 5 33.88 -6.84 12.16
N SER A 6 33.45 -8.06 11.81
CA SER A 6 32.49 -8.29 10.73
C SER A 6 31.04 -7.98 11.14
N ALA A 7 30.68 -8.22 12.41
CA ALA A 7 29.34 -7.89 12.92
C ALA A 7 29.13 -6.36 12.99
N ILE A 8 30.14 -5.62 13.44
CA ILE A 8 30.10 -4.16 13.49
C ILE A 8 30.04 -3.57 12.06
N ALA A 9 30.83 -4.12 11.13
CA ALA A 9 30.78 -3.69 9.72
C ALA A 9 29.41 -3.95 9.07
N ALA A 10 28.77 -5.08 9.40
CA ALA A 10 27.42 -5.39 8.91
C ALA A 10 26.36 -4.42 9.47
N LEU A 11 26.46 -4.05 10.75
CA LEU A 11 25.57 -3.05 11.36
C LEU A 11 25.77 -1.65 10.76
N GLN A 12 27.02 -1.23 10.55
CA GLN A 12 27.33 0.04 9.90
C GLN A 12 26.79 0.09 8.46
N LYS A 13 26.87 -1.02 7.73
CA LYS A 13 26.26 -1.12 6.39
C LYS A 13 24.74 -1.01 6.46
N LEU A 14 24.09 -1.70 7.39
CA LEU A 14 22.64 -1.63 7.56
C LEU A 14 22.16 -0.22 7.92
N GLU A 15 22.90 0.51 8.76
CA GLU A 15 22.61 1.91 9.07
C GLU A 15 22.77 2.83 7.86
N ALA A 16 23.80 2.60 7.03
CA ALA A 16 23.98 3.34 5.78
C ALA A 16 22.85 3.06 4.79
N ASP A 17 22.48 1.79 4.63
CA ASP A 17 21.37 1.36 3.76
C ASP A 17 20.04 1.96 4.22
N ARG A 18 19.79 2.01 5.53
CA ARG A 18 18.59 2.65 6.09
C ARG A 18 18.54 4.15 5.79
N LYS A 19 19.65 4.88 5.95
CA LYS A 19 19.71 6.31 5.62
C LYS A 19 19.51 6.57 4.12
N ALA A 20 20.03 5.69 3.27
CA ALA A 20 19.83 5.76 1.83
C ALA A 20 18.34 5.51 1.46
N LEU A 21 17.70 4.52 2.09
CA LEU A 21 16.28 4.26 1.92
C LEU A 21 15.41 5.42 2.39
N ASP A 22 15.70 6.01 3.55
CA ASP A 22 14.96 7.17 4.07
C ASP A 22 15.05 8.37 3.11
N THR A 23 16.23 8.57 2.50
CA THR A 23 16.44 9.64 1.50
C THR A 23 15.63 9.36 0.24
N ARG A 24 15.67 8.12 -0.25
CA ARG A 24 14.91 7.70 -1.44
C ARG A 24 13.40 7.78 -1.21
N GLN A 25 12.94 7.40 -0.02
CA GLN A 25 11.54 7.50 0.37
C GLN A 25 11.06 8.95 0.29
N ARG A 26 11.82 9.90 0.86
CA ARG A 26 11.46 11.33 0.79
C ARG A 26 11.43 11.87 -0.64
N GLN A 27 12.35 11.42 -1.50
CA GLN A 27 12.36 11.80 -2.92
C GLN A 27 11.11 11.30 -3.64
N LEU A 28 10.78 10.01 -3.45
CA LEU A 28 9.58 9.41 -4.04
C LEU A 28 8.29 10.06 -3.53
N GLU A 29 8.23 10.41 -2.24
CA GLU A 29 7.08 11.15 -1.68
C GLU A 29 6.94 12.53 -2.29
N ALA A 30 8.05 13.24 -2.51
CA ALA A 30 8.03 14.56 -3.16
C ALA A 30 7.61 14.48 -4.63
N GLU A 31 8.13 13.49 -5.37
CA GLU A 31 7.74 13.23 -6.75
C GLU A 31 6.26 12.85 -6.86
N ALA A 32 5.78 11.93 -6.02
CA ALA A 32 4.37 11.54 -5.98
C ALA A 32 3.47 12.74 -5.62
N ALA A 33 3.85 13.58 -4.66
CA ALA A 33 3.09 14.78 -4.32
C ALA A 33 3.01 15.75 -5.50
N ARG A 34 4.08 15.88 -6.28
CA ARG A 34 4.10 16.72 -7.48
C ARG A 34 3.21 16.17 -8.58
N GLU A 35 3.35 14.89 -8.91
CA GLU A 35 2.53 14.23 -9.95
C GLU A 35 1.05 14.28 -9.58
N LEU A 36 0.71 13.98 -8.31
CA LEU A 36 -0.65 14.09 -7.82
C LEU A 36 -1.16 15.53 -7.89
N GLY A 37 -0.32 16.52 -7.57
CA GLY A 37 -0.65 17.94 -7.74
C GLY A 37 -0.96 18.29 -9.19
N GLU A 38 -0.14 17.85 -10.14
CA GLU A 38 -0.35 18.09 -11.59
C GLU A 38 -1.64 17.43 -12.09
N ILE A 39 -1.98 16.23 -11.60
CA ILE A 39 -3.23 15.53 -11.97
C ILE A 39 -4.46 16.20 -11.36
N ILE A 40 -4.35 16.70 -10.12
CA ILE A 40 -5.46 17.32 -9.39
C ILE A 40 -5.79 18.71 -9.92
N LEU A 41 -4.79 19.46 -10.41
CA LEU A 41 -4.99 20.81 -10.92
C LEU A 41 -5.90 20.81 -12.16
N GLY A 42 -6.99 21.58 -12.10
CA GLY A 42 -7.97 21.66 -13.17
C GLY A 42 -9.00 20.53 -13.17
N SER A 43 -8.92 19.59 -12.22
CA SER A 43 -9.88 18.50 -12.08
C SER A 43 -11.09 18.90 -11.21
N GLY A 44 -11.07 20.09 -10.61
CA GLY A 44 -12.03 20.56 -9.61
C GLY A 44 -11.77 20.05 -8.19
N LEU A 45 -10.88 19.05 -8.00
CA LEU A 45 -10.52 18.51 -6.69
C LEU A 45 -9.70 19.50 -5.84
N GLU A 46 -9.06 20.47 -6.47
CA GLU A 46 -8.37 21.61 -5.85
C GLU A 46 -9.33 22.51 -5.03
N THR A 47 -10.63 22.48 -5.34
CA THR A 47 -11.66 23.26 -4.63
C THR A 47 -12.21 22.55 -3.40
N PHE A 48 -11.94 21.25 -3.26
CA PHE A 48 -12.44 20.48 -2.12
C PHE A 48 -11.65 20.80 -0.87
N SER A 49 -12.37 21.03 0.23
CA SER A 49 -11.72 21.14 1.54
C SER A 49 -11.04 19.82 1.91
N LYS A 50 -9.97 19.90 2.72
CA LYS A 50 -9.28 18.71 3.28
C LYS A 50 -10.25 17.73 3.94
N LYS A 51 -11.30 18.24 4.60
CA LYS A 51 -12.35 17.42 5.23
C LYS A 51 -13.20 16.69 4.18
N GLY A 52 -13.55 17.37 3.09
CA GLY A 52 -14.29 16.78 1.96
C GLY A 52 -13.48 15.69 1.26
N LEU A 53 -12.21 15.94 0.95
CA LEU A 53 -11.33 14.93 0.36
C LEU A 53 -11.19 13.70 1.26
N ARG A 54 -11.08 13.90 2.59
CA ARG A 54 -11.04 12.80 3.55
C ARG A 54 -12.35 12.00 3.57
N GLN A 55 -13.50 12.66 3.54
CA GLN A 55 -14.80 11.98 3.48
C GLN A 55 -14.98 11.18 2.19
N VAL A 56 -14.53 11.73 1.05
CA VAL A 56 -14.52 11.02 -0.23
C VAL A 56 -13.61 9.80 -0.17
N ALA A 57 -12.39 9.94 0.36
CA ALA A 57 -11.46 8.82 0.53
C ALA A 57 -12.04 7.73 1.46
N GLU A 58 -12.68 8.11 2.56
CA GLU A 58 -13.33 7.17 3.49
C GLU A 58 -14.52 6.45 2.83
N ALA A 59 -15.33 7.16 2.03
CA ALA A 59 -16.44 6.56 1.30
C ALA A 59 -15.97 5.58 0.21
N LEU A 60 -14.92 5.95 -0.54
CA LEU A 60 -14.30 5.09 -1.55
C LEU A 60 -13.66 3.85 -0.91
N GLY A 61 -13.01 3.99 0.25
CA GLY A 61 -12.47 2.88 1.02
C GLY A 61 -13.55 1.87 1.40
N LYS A 62 -14.67 2.34 1.97
CA LYS A 62 -15.83 1.49 2.32
C LYS A 62 -16.43 0.77 1.11
N LEU A 63 -16.52 1.47 -0.03
CA LEU A 63 -17.01 0.86 -1.28
C LEU A 63 -16.09 -0.27 -1.76
N GLY A 64 -14.78 -0.06 -1.69
CA GLY A 64 -13.78 -1.08 -2.04
C GLY A 64 -13.82 -2.29 -1.09
N GLU A 65 -13.96 -2.05 0.21
CA GLU A 65 -14.12 -3.10 1.23
C GLU A 65 -15.40 -3.93 0.99
N ALA A 66 -16.51 -3.28 0.67
CA ALA A 66 -17.76 -3.96 0.33
C ALA A 66 -17.60 -4.85 -0.92
N ALA A 67 -16.94 -4.35 -1.97
CA ALA A 67 -16.65 -5.13 -3.16
C ALA A 67 -15.69 -6.30 -2.88
N ALA A 68 -14.69 -6.11 -2.01
CA ALA A 68 -13.75 -7.16 -1.62
C ALA A 68 -14.41 -8.27 -0.79
N THR A 69 -15.26 -7.90 0.17
CA THR A 69 -16.03 -8.85 0.99
C THR A 69 -17.04 -9.65 0.16
N GLN A 70 -17.69 -9.02 -0.82
CA GLN A 70 -18.57 -9.72 -1.76
C GLN A 70 -17.80 -10.79 -2.57
N ARG A 71 -16.64 -10.45 -3.15
CA ARG A 71 -15.80 -11.42 -3.86
C ARG A 71 -15.34 -12.57 -2.97
N LEU A 72 -15.02 -12.28 -1.71
CA LEU A 72 -14.66 -13.32 -0.73
C LEU A 72 -15.85 -14.25 -0.42
N ALA A 73 -17.08 -13.72 -0.32
CA ALA A 73 -18.28 -14.49 -0.11
C ALA A 73 -18.64 -15.37 -1.33
N GLU A 74 -18.49 -14.85 -2.54
CA GLU A 74 -18.65 -15.59 -3.80
C GLU A 74 -17.61 -16.73 -3.89
N ALA A 75 -16.33 -16.44 -3.63
CA ALA A 75 -15.27 -17.45 -3.59
C ALA A 75 -15.43 -18.49 -2.46
N ALA A 76 -16.05 -18.12 -1.34
CA ALA A 76 -16.42 -19.07 -0.28
C ALA A 76 -17.59 -19.97 -0.71
N SER A 77 -18.57 -19.42 -1.44
CA SER A 77 -19.73 -20.16 -1.96
C SER A 77 -19.32 -21.16 -3.03
N ASP A 78 -18.42 -20.78 -3.95
CA ASP A 78 -17.88 -21.66 -5.00
C ASP A 78 -17.08 -22.84 -4.43
N ARG A 79 -16.37 -22.62 -3.31
CA ARG A 79 -15.67 -23.70 -2.59
C ARG A 79 -16.63 -24.68 -1.92
N ASN A 80 -17.79 -24.19 -1.46
CA ASN A 80 -18.81 -25.01 -0.84
C ASN A 80 -19.70 -25.76 -1.87
N ALA A 81 -19.76 -25.27 -3.12
CA ALA A 81 -20.50 -25.86 -4.23
C ALA A 81 -19.77 -27.02 -4.93
N LYS A 82 -18.51 -27.32 -4.57
CA LYS A 82 -17.80 -28.54 -5.00
C LYS A 82 -17.88 -29.58 -3.88
N PRO A 83 -18.96 -30.38 -3.78
CA PRO A 83 -18.86 -31.63 -3.04
C PRO A 83 -17.84 -32.49 -3.77
N SER A 84 -16.85 -32.97 -3.03
CA SER A 84 -15.82 -33.89 -3.47
C SER A 84 -16.44 -35.13 -4.11
N LEU A 85 -16.61 -35.10 -5.43
CA LEU A 85 -16.92 -36.26 -6.24
C LEU A 85 -15.61 -37.01 -6.53
N GLN A 86 -15.05 -37.63 -5.49
CA GLN A 86 -14.04 -38.67 -5.63
C GLN A 86 -14.40 -39.82 -4.70
N ALA A 87 -15.25 -40.70 -5.21
CA ALA A 87 -15.38 -42.07 -4.76
C ALA A 87 -15.81 -42.90 -5.96
N ARG A 88 -14.84 -43.45 -6.69
CA ARG A 88 -14.93 -44.68 -7.47
C ARG A 88 -13.57 -45.07 -8.01
#